data_AF-A0A2D7F1R1-F1
#
_entry.id   AF-A0A2D7F1R1-F1
#
_cell.length_a   1.000
_cell.length_b   1.000
_cell.length_c   1.000
_cell.angle_alpha   90.00
_cell.angle_beta   90.00
_cell.angle_gamma   90.00
#
_symmetry.space_group_name_H-M   'P 1'
#
loop_
_entity.id
_entity.type
_entity.pdbx_description
1 polymer ?
#
loop_
_entity_poly.entity_id
_entity_poly.type
_entity_poly.pdbx_seq_one_letter_code
_entity_poly.pdbx_strand_id
1 'polypeptide(L)'
;MNYLDPTQENSKSVRWSMEKNKYVSALPSSWVNQPPRLAPSKSPYILLKGTTEVSESEYLTEAFTREAVRFIEKNKNQPFFLYLPHFAVHGPLQVTQKYYDRFPTIEDEASRIYAAMTSALDDSIGTILDKIQGLGLEQDTLIIFISDNGGGVSHYPNNFPLRGGKHTMFEGGVRVPFAMKWPARIPKGVTYEEPISSLDIFPTIVAATRGKLPEEVAIDGVDLVPHLNGSDSGIPHNKLFWRSGSIWAAREGDWKLIYAGSRYWLYDLSKDIGEKLNLAGSHKEVVQRIKASYDKWNTTNVEPLWPSYGEKSGDSYDIDGVPINWNF
;
A
#
# COMPACT_ATOMS: atom_id res chain seq x y z
N MET A 1 9.43 11.20 8.89
CA MET A 1 9.09 12.31 7.97
C MET A 1 8.38 13.37 8.78
N ASN A 2 8.92 14.57 8.88
CA ASN A 2 8.20 15.77 9.36
C ASN A 2 8.31 16.76 8.21
N TYR A 3 7.48 16.64 7.18
CA TYR A 3 7.56 17.62 6.10
C TYR A 3 6.21 17.83 5.40
N LEU A 4 5.66 18.98 5.74
CA LEU A 4 4.89 19.92 4.93
C LEU A 4 5.48 21.27 5.34
N ASP A 5 5.79 22.18 4.41
CA ASP A 5 6.45 23.46 4.74
C ASP A 5 5.82 24.10 6.00
N PRO A 6 6.48 24.02 7.16
CA PRO A 6 5.87 24.37 8.44
C PRO A 6 5.72 25.88 8.63
N THR A 7 6.05 26.67 7.61
CA THR A 7 6.01 28.13 7.65
C THR A 7 4.71 28.73 7.12
N GLN A 8 3.83 27.94 6.47
CA GLN A 8 2.51 28.44 6.07
C GLN A 8 1.53 28.41 7.25
N GLU A 9 1.11 29.59 7.71
CA GLU A 9 0.22 29.81 8.87
C GLU A 9 -1.12 29.05 8.80
N ASN A 10 -1.53 28.61 7.60
CA ASN A 10 -2.83 27.98 7.34
C ASN A 10 -2.77 26.44 7.16
N SER A 11 -1.62 25.78 7.30
CA SER A 11 -1.57 24.31 7.23
C SER A 11 -2.15 23.64 8.48
N LYS A 12 -2.66 22.40 8.32
CA LYS A 12 -3.27 21.60 9.41
C LYS A 12 -2.46 20.35 9.66
N SER A 13 -2.23 20.03 10.94
CA SER A 13 -1.53 18.81 11.35
C SER A 13 -2.03 18.28 12.69
N VAL A 14 -1.92 16.95 12.88
CA VAL A 14 -2.13 16.29 14.18
C VAL A 14 -0.96 15.37 14.51
N ARG A 15 -0.69 15.23 15.81
CA ARG A 15 0.35 14.33 16.33
C ARG A 15 -0.18 13.43 17.44
N TRP A 16 0.42 12.25 17.57
CA TRP A 16 0.19 11.40 18.74
C TRP A 16 0.79 12.05 20.00
N SER A 17 -0.01 12.27 21.04
CA SER A 17 0.43 12.72 22.35
C SER A 17 0.53 11.52 23.29
N MET A 18 1.74 11.19 23.75
CA MET A 18 1.95 10.13 24.74
C MET A 18 1.30 10.46 26.08
N GLU A 19 1.34 11.73 26.50
CA GLU A 19 0.70 12.20 27.73
C GLU A 19 -0.83 12.01 27.72
N LYS A 20 -1.47 12.23 26.57
CA LYS A 20 -2.93 12.19 26.43
C LYS A 20 -3.45 10.90 25.81
N ASN A 21 -2.54 10.00 25.42
CA ASN A 21 -2.80 8.76 24.68
C ASN A 21 -3.78 8.94 23.50
N LYS A 22 -3.65 10.06 22.76
CA LYS A 22 -4.54 10.41 21.64
C LYS A 22 -3.87 11.35 20.63
N TYR A 23 -4.45 11.44 19.43
CA TYR A 23 -4.07 12.45 18.44
C TYR A 23 -4.58 13.83 18.86
N VAL A 24 -3.70 14.84 18.77
CA VAL A 24 -4.00 16.23 19.11
C VAL A 24 -3.53 17.16 18.00
N SER A 25 -4.27 18.23 17.75
CA SER A 25 -3.86 19.30 16.83
C SER A 25 -2.48 19.81 17.22
N ALA A 26 -1.62 19.98 16.22
CA ALA A 26 -0.26 20.43 16.39
C ALA A 26 0.03 21.55 15.39
N LEU A 27 0.75 22.57 15.84
CA LEU A 27 1.31 23.55 14.93
C LEU A 27 2.45 22.89 14.14
N PRO A 28 2.60 23.16 12.84
CA PRO A 28 3.70 22.64 12.03
C PRO A 28 5.08 22.92 12.65
N SER A 29 5.26 24.10 13.24
CA SER A 29 6.49 24.51 13.94
C SER A 29 6.87 23.60 15.13
N SER A 30 5.90 22.88 15.72
CA SER A 30 6.15 21.96 16.84
C SER A 30 6.85 20.65 16.45
N TRP A 31 7.07 20.41 15.15
CA TRP A 31 7.74 19.22 14.61
C TRP A 31 9.23 19.43 14.30
N VAL A 32 9.70 20.67 14.27
CA VAL A 32 11.06 21.06 13.84
C VAL A 32 12.15 20.66 14.85
N ASN A 33 11.78 20.49 16.12
CA ASN A 33 12.72 20.23 17.22
C ASN A 33 12.67 18.79 17.76
N GLN A 34 12.16 17.82 16.98
CA GLN A 34 12.18 16.43 17.46
C GLN A 34 13.55 15.81 17.21
N PRO A 35 14.20 15.23 18.25
CA PRO A 35 15.39 14.43 18.04
C PRO A 35 15.00 13.25 17.13
N PRO A 36 15.83 12.89 16.13
CA PRO A 36 15.55 11.73 15.30
C PRO A 36 15.37 10.53 16.22
N ARG A 37 14.28 9.77 16.04
CA ARG A 37 14.14 8.46 16.69
C ARG A 37 15.31 7.61 16.21
N LEU A 38 16.35 7.50 17.05
CA LEU A 38 17.47 6.56 16.95
C LEU A 38 18.17 6.47 15.58
N ALA A 39 18.36 7.60 14.89
CA ALA A 39 19.31 7.68 13.77
C ALA A 39 20.40 8.72 14.09
N PRO A 40 21.68 8.42 13.84
CA PRO A 40 22.78 9.33 14.16
C PRO A 40 22.61 10.68 13.47
N SER A 41 22.99 11.72 14.20
CA SER A 41 22.84 13.15 13.90
C SER A 41 23.15 13.55 12.45
N LYS A 42 22.09 13.74 11.66
CA LYS A 42 21.89 14.62 10.50
C LYS A 42 20.46 14.35 10.08
N SER A 43 19.65 15.36 9.75
CA SER A 43 18.31 15.09 9.22
C SER A 43 18.45 14.19 7.98
N PRO A 44 18.01 12.92 8.00
CA PRO A 44 18.36 11.95 6.95
C PRO A 44 17.47 12.07 5.70
N TYR A 45 16.70 13.16 5.56
CA TYR A 45 15.63 13.26 4.58
C TYR A 45 15.98 14.31 3.52
N ILE A 46 16.74 13.86 2.51
CA ILE A 46 17.17 14.68 1.38
C ILE A 46 16.20 14.44 0.23
N LEU A 47 15.57 15.50 -0.30
CA LEU A 47 14.88 15.43 -1.58
C LEU A 47 15.92 15.57 -2.68
N LEU A 48 15.94 14.60 -3.60
CA LEU A 48 16.90 14.57 -4.69
C LEU A 48 16.18 14.75 -6.02
N LYS A 49 16.76 15.57 -6.89
CA LYS A 49 16.47 15.57 -8.33
C LYS A 49 17.66 14.96 -9.05
N GLY A 50 17.50 13.71 -9.49
CA GLY A 50 18.64 12.90 -9.91
C GLY A 50 19.55 12.63 -8.71
N THR A 51 20.75 13.19 -8.72
CA THR A 51 21.72 13.10 -7.63
C THR A 51 21.93 14.41 -6.88
N THR A 52 21.18 15.46 -7.23
CA THR A 52 21.32 16.80 -6.64
C THR A 52 20.26 17.02 -5.58
N GLU A 53 20.69 17.43 -4.38
CA GLU A 53 19.80 17.90 -3.32
C GLU A 53 19.03 19.14 -3.78
N VAL A 54 17.72 19.12 -3.55
CA VAL A 54 16.83 20.23 -3.87
C VAL A 54 16.03 20.64 -2.65
N SER A 55 15.81 21.95 -2.52
CA SER A 55 14.81 22.49 -1.62
C SER A 55 13.46 22.42 -2.33
N GLU A 56 12.44 21.91 -1.64
CA GLU A 56 11.05 21.95 -2.10
C GLU A 56 10.27 22.91 -1.19
N SER A 57 9.27 23.58 -1.74
CA SER A 57 8.40 24.52 -1.02
C SER A 57 6.91 24.21 -1.20
N GLU A 58 6.57 23.41 -2.20
CA GLU A 58 5.20 22.93 -2.40
C GLU A 58 4.88 21.75 -1.47
N TYR A 59 3.58 21.53 -1.24
CA TYR A 59 3.13 20.32 -0.58
C TYR A 59 3.58 19.10 -1.38
N LEU A 60 4.25 18.12 -0.74
CA LEU A 60 4.93 17.03 -1.45
C LEU A 60 4.05 16.25 -2.43
N THR A 61 2.77 16.07 -2.10
CA THR A 61 1.82 15.45 -3.02
C THR A 61 1.74 16.24 -4.33
N GLU A 62 1.58 17.57 -4.25
CA GLU A 62 1.52 18.47 -5.41
C GLU A 62 2.88 18.60 -6.12
N ALA A 63 3.99 18.67 -5.37
CA ALA A 63 5.34 18.71 -5.94
C ALA A 63 5.63 17.45 -6.79
N PHE A 64 5.25 16.27 -6.28
CA PHE A 64 5.38 15.01 -7.01
C PHE A 64 4.46 14.96 -8.23
N THR A 65 3.23 15.49 -8.14
CA THR A 65 2.35 15.67 -9.31
C THR A 65 3.01 16.55 -10.38
N ARG A 66 3.57 17.70 -9.98
CA ARG A 66 4.23 18.66 -10.86
C ARG A 66 5.39 18.02 -11.61
N GLU A 67 6.27 17.29 -10.90
CA GLU A 67 7.39 16.61 -11.53
C GLU A 67 6.94 15.42 -12.41
N ALA A 68 5.89 14.69 -12.02
CA ALA A 68 5.30 13.63 -12.84
C ALA A 68 4.75 14.17 -14.17
N VAL A 69 3.98 15.26 -14.12
CA VAL A 69 3.47 15.94 -15.32
C VAL A 69 4.61 16.44 -16.21
N ARG A 70 5.65 17.05 -15.62
CA ARG A 70 6.84 17.49 -16.35
C ARG A 70 7.56 16.32 -17.02
N PHE A 71 7.68 15.19 -16.32
CA PHE A 71 8.29 13.98 -16.87
C PHE A 71 7.50 13.46 -18.08
N ILE A 72 6.17 13.34 -17.98
CA ILE A 72 5.32 12.88 -19.07
C ILE A 72 5.43 13.82 -20.28
N GLU A 73 5.30 15.14 -20.06
CA GLU A 73 5.41 16.15 -21.12
C GLU A 73 6.75 16.08 -21.85
N LYS A 74 7.85 15.93 -21.10
CA LYS A 74 9.21 15.83 -21.66
C LYS A 74 9.39 14.56 -22.51
N ASN A 75 8.72 13.47 -22.13
CA ASN A 75 8.90 12.16 -22.78
C ASN A 75 7.76 11.80 -23.75
N LYS A 76 6.80 12.68 -24.03
CA LYS A 76 5.60 12.39 -24.82
C LYS A 76 5.84 11.81 -26.23
N ASN A 77 7.04 11.94 -26.78
CA ASN A 77 7.40 11.45 -28.12
C ASN A 77 8.16 10.10 -28.08
N GLN A 78 8.27 9.46 -26.92
CA GLN A 78 8.91 8.16 -26.75
C GLN A 78 8.22 7.34 -25.64
N PRO A 79 8.34 6.01 -25.64
CA PRO A 79 7.86 5.21 -24.51
C PRO A 79 8.53 5.65 -23.20
N PHE A 80 7.77 5.68 -22.11
CA PHE A 80 8.29 6.03 -20.79
C PHE A 80 7.75 5.09 -19.72
N PHE A 81 8.51 4.97 -18.64
CA PHE A 81 8.10 4.32 -17.40
C PHE A 81 8.18 5.34 -16.27
N LEU A 82 7.08 5.52 -15.54
CA LEU A 82 6.99 6.39 -14.38
C LEU A 82 6.53 5.57 -13.17
N TYR A 83 7.40 5.43 -12.19
CA TYR A 83 7.05 4.99 -10.85
C TYR A 83 6.89 6.21 -9.94
N LEU A 84 5.69 6.41 -9.40
CA LEU A 84 5.33 7.58 -8.59
C LEU A 84 4.86 7.15 -7.19
N PRO A 85 5.79 6.89 -6.25
CA PRO A 85 5.46 6.51 -4.88
C PRO A 85 5.07 7.74 -4.06
N HIS A 86 3.80 8.14 -4.13
CA HIS A 86 3.28 9.17 -3.24
C HIS A 86 3.46 8.75 -1.77
N PHE A 87 3.90 9.69 -0.93
CA PHE A 87 3.90 9.46 0.52
C PHE A 87 2.51 9.56 1.12
N ALA A 88 1.62 10.33 0.50
CA ALA A 88 0.22 10.38 0.90
C ALA A 88 -0.39 8.96 0.77
N VAL A 89 -1.12 8.46 1.76
CA VAL A 89 -1.65 9.15 2.95
C VAL A 89 -0.96 8.72 4.25
N HIS A 90 0.31 8.32 4.17
CA HIS A 90 1.10 7.94 5.33
C HIS A 90 1.30 9.12 6.29
N GLY A 91 1.50 8.79 7.58
CA GLY A 91 1.88 9.76 8.58
C GLY A 91 3.24 10.42 8.29
N PRO A 92 3.47 11.65 8.76
CA PRO A 92 2.64 12.44 9.67
C PRO A 92 1.40 12.98 8.96
N LEU A 93 0.31 13.14 9.72
CA LEU A 93 -0.93 13.69 9.18
C LEU A 93 -0.80 15.20 9.02
N GLN A 94 -0.60 15.63 7.77
CA GLN A 94 -0.33 17.01 7.41
C GLN A 94 -1.00 17.33 6.07
N VAL A 95 -1.71 18.45 6.01
CA VAL A 95 -2.38 18.90 4.80
C VAL A 95 -2.47 20.43 4.72
N THR A 96 -2.59 20.98 3.51
CA THR A 96 -2.85 22.41 3.29
C THR A 96 -4.33 22.76 3.58
N GLN A 97 -4.59 24.03 3.90
CA GLN A 97 -5.96 24.53 4.17
C GLN A 97 -6.93 24.21 3.03
N LYS A 98 -6.47 24.36 1.78
CA LYS A 98 -7.21 24.09 0.54
C LYS A 98 -7.92 22.73 0.56
N TYR A 99 -7.25 21.67 0.99
CA TYR A 99 -7.86 20.33 1.05
C TYR A 99 -8.62 20.10 2.36
N TYR A 100 -8.15 20.67 3.48
CA TYR A 100 -8.83 20.56 4.77
C TYR A 100 -10.26 21.15 4.72
N ASP A 101 -10.45 22.25 3.99
CA ASP A 101 -11.74 22.91 3.83
C ASP A 101 -12.76 22.12 3.00
N ARG A 102 -12.34 21.08 2.29
CA ARG A 102 -13.25 20.19 1.53
C ARG A 102 -14.07 19.26 2.43
N PHE A 103 -13.67 19.09 3.69
CA PHE A 103 -14.27 18.12 4.62
C PHE A 103 -14.79 18.75 5.91
N PRO A 104 -15.62 19.82 5.85
CA PRO A 104 -16.04 20.57 7.04
C PRO A 104 -16.92 19.76 8.00
N THR A 105 -17.51 18.65 7.53
CA THR A 105 -18.41 17.79 8.32
C THR A 105 -17.68 16.67 9.07
N ILE A 106 -16.37 16.47 8.85
CA ILE A 106 -15.60 15.47 9.58
C ILE A 106 -15.06 16.14 10.85
N GLU A 107 -15.66 15.83 12.00
CA GLU A 107 -15.32 16.45 13.28
C GLU A 107 -14.00 15.94 13.86
N ASP A 108 -13.69 14.64 13.69
CA ASP A 108 -12.42 14.07 14.14
C ASP A 108 -11.27 14.62 13.28
N GLU A 109 -10.40 15.41 13.90
CA GLU A 109 -9.34 16.16 13.21
C GLU A 109 -8.37 15.23 12.45
N ALA A 110 -8.03 14.06 13.02
CA ALA A 110 -7.14 13.10 12.36
C ALA A 110 -7.80 12.51 11.10
N SER A 111 -9.07 12.13 11.21
CA SER A 111 -9.90 11.63 10.10
C SER A 111 -10.10 12.69 9.04
N ARG A 112 -10.32 13.96 9.43
CA ARG A 112 -10.46 15.08 8.50
C ARG A 112 -9.18 15.33 7.72
N ILE A 113 -8.03 15.35 8.40
CA ILE A 113 -6.73 15.53 7.74
C ILE A 113 -6.42 14.32 6.84
N TYR A 114 -6.72 13.10 7.28
CA TYR A 114 -6.51 11.89 6.48
C TYR A 114 -7.37 11.89 5.20
N ALA A 115 -8.65 12.26 5.30
CA ALA A 115 -9.53 12.46 4.14
C ALA A 115 -9.01 13.57 3.22
N ALA A 116 -8.52 14.68 3.78
CA ALA A 116 -7.94 15.77 3.02
C ALA A 116 -6.65 15.38 2.28
N MET A 117 -5.76 14.60 2.91
CA MET A 117 -4.58 14.03 2.25
C MET A 117 -4.98 13.07 1.12
N THR A 118 -6.02 12.26 1.34
CA THR A 118 -6.57 11.36 0.33
C THR A 118 -7.11 12.15 -0.86
N SER A 119 -7.82 13.25 -0.61
CA SER A 119 -8.32 14.15 -1.66
C SER A 119 -7.18 14.82 -2.45
N ALA A 120 -6.07 15.16 -1.80
CA ALA A 120 -4.91 15.68 -2.52
C ALA A 120 -4.24 14.63 -3.41
N LEU A 121 -4.21 13.36 -2.97
CA LEU A 121 -3.75 12.25 -3.80
C LEU A 121 -4.68 12.04 -5.01
N ASP A 122 -5.99 12.16 -4.82
CA ASP A 122 -6.98 12.09 -5.91
C ASP A 122 -6.78 13.20 -6.94
N ASP A 123 -6.64 14.46 -6.51
CA ASP A 123 -6.32 15.59 -7.40
C ASP A 123 -5.00 15.36 -8.18
N SER A 124 -3.99 14.76 -7.54
CA SER A 124 -2.73 14.38 -8.19
C SER A 124 -2.96 13.38 -9.32
N ILE A 125 -3.71 12.31 -9.04
CA ILE A 125 -4.04 11.28 -10.02
C ILE A 125 -4.84 11.90 -11.18
N GLY A 126 -5.87 12.69 -10.87
CA GLY A 126 -6.67 13.41 -11.88
C GLY A 126 -5.80 14.28 -12.79
N THR A 127 -4.89 15.07 -12.22
CA THR A 127 -3.98 15.93 -12.98
C THR A 127 -3.08 15.12 -13.93
N ILE A 128 -2.59 13.96 -13.50
CA ILE A 128 -1.75 13.07 -14.33
C ILE A 128 -2.59 12.45 -15.45
N LEU A 129 -3.81 11.99 -15.15
CA LEU A 129 -4.73 11.42 -16.14
C LEU A 129 -5.11 12.45 -17.20
N ASP A 130 -5.45 13.67 -16.78
CA ASP A 130 -5.78 14.80 -17.68
C ASP A 130 -4.58 15.15 -18.57
N LYS A 131 -3.35 15.12 -18.03
CA LYS A 131 -2.14 15.36 -18.81
C LYS A 131 -1.93 14.28 -19.88
N ILE A 132 -2.07 12.99 -19.52
CA ILE A 132 -1.96 11.87 -20.46
C ILE A 132 -3.02 12.01 -21.57
N GLN A 133 -4.26 12.34 -21.20
CA GLN A 133 -5.35 12.54 -22.15
C GLN A 133 -5.11 13.73 -23.08
N GLY A 134 -4.73 14.89 -22.53
CA GLY A 134 -4.48 16.11 -23.29
C GLY A 134 -3.30 16.01 -24.26
N LEU A 135 -2.37 15.08 -24.02
CA LEU A 135 -1.28 14.74 -24.93
C LEU A 135 -1.64 13.64 -25.95
N GLY A 136 -2.84 13.09 -25.91
CA GLY A 136 -3.29 12.01 -26.80
C GLY A 136 -2.64 10.66 -26.52
N LEU A 137 -2.05 10.47 -25.33
CA LEU A 137 -1.28 9.26 -24.97
C LEU A 137 -2.16 8.15 -24.35
N GLU A 138 -3.43 8.44 -24.10
CA GLU A 138 -4.33 7.61 -23.30
C GLU A 138 -4.46 6.16 -23.81
N GLN A 139 -4.52 5.97 -25.13
CA GLN A 139 -4.72 4.64 -25.72
C GLN A 139 -3.50 3.74 -25.55
N ASP A 140 -2.30 4.30 -25.44
CA ASP A 140 -1.04 3.55 -25.38
C ASP A 140 -0.33 3.71 -24.02
N THR A 141 -1.08 4.05 -22.97
CA THR A 141 -0.55 4.13 -21.61
C THR A 141 -1.25 3.10 -20.72
N LEU A 142 -0.46 2.17 -20.17
CA LEU A 142 -0.88 1.32 -19.06
C LEU A 142 -0.68 2.07 -17.74
N ILE A 143 -1.77 2.30 -17.01
CA ILE A 143 -1.78 2.94 -15.70
C ILE A 143 -2.16 1.88 -14.66
N ILE A 144 -1.35 1.79 -13.60
CA ILE A 144 -1.58 0.91 -12.45
C ILE A 144 -1.59 1.77 -11.20
N PHE A 145 -2.67 1.71 -10.44
CA PHE A 145 -2.79 2.33 -9.12
C PHE A 145 -2.91 1.24 -8.06
N ILE A 146 -2.07 1.31 -7.03
CA ILE A 146 -2.03 0.34 -5.94
C ILE A 146 -1.56 1.01 -4.65
N SER A 147 -2.02 0.52 -3.49
CA SER A 147 -1.42 0.84 -2.20
C SER A 147 -0.32 -0.18 -1.81
N ASP A 148 0.73 0.25 -1.13
CA ASP A 148 1.86 -0.61 -0.73
C ASP A 148 1.50 -1.63 0.36
N ASN A 149 0.50 -1.34 1.19
CA ASN A 149 -0.09 -2.21 2.20
C ASN A 149 -1.48 -1.66 2.60
N GLY A 150 -2.23 -2.42 3.38
CA GLY A 150 -3.50 -1.93 3.92
C GLY A 150 -3.32 -0.78 4.92
N GLY A 151 -4.39 -0.03 5.18
CA GLY A 151 -4.39 1.13 6.07
C GLY A 151 -3.98 0.78 7.50
N GLY A 152 -3.41 1.75 8.24
CA GLY A 152 -3.03 1.54 9.64
C GLY A 152 -4.22 1.18 10.55
N VAL A 153 -3.94 0.53 11.69
CA VAL A 153 -4.96 0.12 12.68
C VAL A 153 -5.36 1.23 13.67
N SER A 154 -4.99 2.48 13.39
CA SER A 154 -5.48 3.64 14.14
C SER A 154 -6.96 3.90 13.84
N HIS A 155 -7.60 4.84 14.54
CA HIS A 155 -9.04 5.07 14.40
C HIS A 155 -9.46 5.82 13.12
N TYR A 156 -8.52 6.46 12.43
CA TYR A 156 -8.80 7.31 11.26
C TYR A 156 -8.64 6.63 9.88
N PRO A 157 -7.74 5.64 9.65
CA PRO A 157 -7.79 4.84 8.44
C PRO A 157 -8.96 3.85 8.50
N ASN A 158 -9.48 3.45 7.35
CA ASN A 158 -10.60 2.52 7.28
C ASN A 158 -10.32 1.40 6.26
N ASN A 159 -10.22 0.17 6.76
CA ASN A 159 -10.03 -1.04 5.94
C ASN A 159 -11.35 -1.82 5.75
N PHE A 160 -12.51 -1.28 6.14
CA PHE A 160 -13.78 -1.98 6.06
C PHE A 160 -14.05 -2.56 4.65
N PRO A 161 -14.55 -3.80 4.53
CA PRO A 161 -14.98 -4.71 5.60
C PRO A 161 -13.87 -5.62 6.17
N LEU A 162 -12.62 -5.37 5.80
CA LEU A 162 -11.48 -6.24 6.07
C LEU A 162 -10.99 -6.09 7.52
N ARG A 163 -10.43 -7.19 8.05
CA ARG A 163 -9.91 -7.23 9.42
C ARG A 163 -8.45 -6.79 9.47
N GLY A 164 -8.09 -6.09 10.55
CA GLY A 164 -6.72 -5.66 10.78
C GLY A 164 -6.30 -4.51 9.87
N GLY A 165 -5.00 -4.41 9.63
CA GLY A 165 -4.39 -3.27 8.95
C GLY A 165 -2.91 -3.47 8.67
N LYS A 166 -2.23 -2.38 8.30
CA LYS A 166 -0.78 -2.31 8.13
C LYS A 166 -0.02 -3.17 9.15
N HIS A 167 0.90 -3.98 8.64
CA HIS A 167 1.75 -4.96 9.35
C HIS A 167 1.07 -6.26 9.78
N THR A 168 -0.26 -6.37 9.69
CA THR A 168 -0.95 -7.64 9.98
C THR A 168 -1.07 -8.51 8.74
N MET A 169 -1.21 -9.83 8.92
CA MET A 169 -1.44 -10.78 7.81
C MET A 169 -2.93 -11.02 7.51
N PHE A 170 -3.82 -10.30 8.19
CA PHE A 170 -5.25 -10.27 7.90
C PHE A 170 -5.52 -9.51 6.59
N GLU A 171 -6.70 -9.69 5.98
CA GLU A 171 -7.04 -9.08 4.69
C GLU A 171 -6.85 -7.57 4.73
N GLY A 172 -7.16 -6.91 5.84
CA GLY A 172 -6.97 -5.46 5.99
C GLY A 172 -5.50 -5.03 5.99
N GLY A 173 -4.54 -5.95 6.12
CA GLY A 173 -3.11 -5.66 5.99
C GLY A 173 -2.52 -5.99 4.61
N VAL A 174 -3.03 -7.04 3.95
CA VAL A 174 -2.45 -7.57 2.69
C VAL A 174 -3.30 -7.35 1.44
N ARG A 175 -4.60 -7.11 1.58
CA ARG A 175 -5.51 -6.81 0.46
C ARG A 175 -5.67 -5.29 0.35
N VAL A 176 -5.35 -4.77 -0.82
CA VAL A 176 -5.26 -3.33 -1.09
C VAL A 176 -6.14 -2.92 -2.26
N PRO A 177 -6.55 -1.64 -2.35
CA PRO A 177 -7.11 -1.09 -3.57
C PRO A 177 -6.11 -1.26 -4.73
N PHE A 178 -6.60 -1.77 -5.86
CA PHE A 178 -5.81 -2.00 -7.07
C PHE A 178 -6.68 -1.67 -8.28
N ALA A 179 -6.17 -0.83 -9.18
CA ALA A 179 -6.87 -0.47 -10.41
C ALA A 179 -5.89 -0.44 -11.59
N MET A 180 -6.35 -0.91 -12.75
CA MET A 180 -5.62 -0.84 -14.01
C MET A 180 -6.45 -0.12 -15.08
N LYS A 181 -5.79 0.70 -15.89
CA LYS A 181 -6.39 1.39 -17.03
C LYS A 181 -5.45 1.31 -18.23
N TRP A 182 -5.93 0.70 -19.31
CA TRP A 182 -5.28 0.71 -20.62
C TRP A 182 -6.35 0.54 -21.72
N PRO A 183 -6.98 1.63 -22.18
CA PRO A 183 -8.18 1.57 -23.02
C PRO A 183 -8.05 0.73 -24.31
N ALA A 184 -6.86 0.65 -24.91
CA ALA A 184 -6.64 -0.17 -26.09
C ALA A 184 -6.60 -1.69 -25.81
N ARG A 185 -6.44 -2.11 -24.55
CA ARG A 185 -6.16 -3.51 -24.17
C ARG A 185 -7.03 -4.06 -23.05
N ILE A 186 -7.59 -3.19 -22.21
CA ILE A 186 -8.39 -3.55 -21.02
C ILE A 186 -9.78 -2.90 -21.18
N PRO A 187 -10.88 -3.69 -21.08
CA PRO A 187 -12.23 -3.16 -21.15
C PRO A 187 -12.54 -2.18 -20.02
N LYS A 188 -13.38 -1.18 -20.31
CA LYS A 188 -13.81 -0.18 -19.32
C LYS A 188 -14.89 -0.75 -18.40
N GLY A 189 -14.86 -0.34 -17.13
CA GLY A 189 -15.95 -0.63 -16.17
C GLY A 189 -16.04 -2.09 -15.74
N VAL A 190 -14.95 -2.85 -15.86
CA VAL A 190 -14.88 -4.25 -15.42
C VAL A 190 -14.30 -4.34 -14.02
N THR A 191 -14.92 -5.18 -13.19
CA THR A 191 -14.36 -5.65 -11.93
C THR A 191 -13.81 -7.05 -12.13
N TYR A 192 -12.56 -7.27 -11.71
CA TYR A 192 -11.93 -8.60 -11.71
C TYR A 192 -11.90 -9.11 -10.26
N GLU A 193 -12.55 -10.24 -10.00
CA GLU A 193 -12.81 -10.75 -8.65
C GLU A 193 -11.77 -11.79 -8.18
N GLU A 194 -11.05 -12.40 -9.12
CA GLU A 194 -10.09 -13.46 -8.80
C GLU A 194 -8.78 -12.89 -8.21
N PRO A 195 -8.06 -13.68 -7.38
CA PRO A 195 -6.85 -13.20 -6.72
C PRO A 195 -5.74 -12.83 -7.69
N ILE A 196 -5.21 -11.62 -7.51
CA ILE A 196 -3.99 -11.11 -8.16
C ILE A 196 -2.96 -10.73 -7.10
N SER A 197 -1.73 -10.48 -7.53
CA SER A 197 -0.60 -10.11 -6.69
C SER A 197 0.09 -8.85 -7.20
N SER A 198 0.70 -8.08 -6.30
CA SER A 198 1.60 -6.98 -6.71
C SER A 198 2.82 -7.49 -7.49
N LEU A 199 3.17 -8.77 -7.34
CA LEU A 199 4.21 -9.45 -8.11
C LEU A 199 3.88 -9.54 -9.60
N ASP A 200 2.59 -9.46 -9.96
CA ASP A 200 2.12 -9.51 -11.35
C ASP A 200 2.43 -8.23 -12.13
N ILE A 201 2.69 -7.11 -11.44
CA ILE A 201 2.99 -5.82 -12.07
C ILE A 201 4.22 -5.93 -12.96
N PHE A 202 5.27 -6.61 -12.50
CA PHE A 202 6.52 -6.76 -13.25
C PHE A 202 6.32 -7.51 -14.58
N PRO A 203 5.84 -8.77 -14.61
CA PRO A 203 5.62 -9.49 -15.85
C PRO A 203 4.58 -8.83 -16.76
N THR A 204 3.55 -8.18 -16.20
CA THR A 204 2.60 -7.38 -16.97
C THR A 204 3.29 -6.23 -17.71
N ILE A 205 4.19 -5.48 -17.06
CA ILE A 205 4.95 -4.40 -17.71
C ILE A 205 5.93 -4.95 -18.77
N VAL A 206 6.61 -6.06 -18.47
CA VAL A 206 7.51 -6.70 -19.44
C VAL A 206 6.73 -7.12 -20.70
N ALA A 207 5.56 -7.74 -20.55
CA ALA A 207 4.70 -8.10 -21.67
C ALA A 207 4.18 -6.87 -22.43
N ALA A 208 3.73 -5.83 -21.71
CA ALA A 208 3.24 -4.58 -22.30
C ALA A 208 4.31 -3.88 -23.17
N THR A 209 5.57 -3.96 -22.76
CA THR A 209 6.73 -3.42 -23.48
C THR A 209 7.31 -4.38 -24.53
N ARG A 210 6.70 -5.55 -24.73
CA ARG A 210 7.18 -6.63 -25.62
C ARG A 210 8.58 -7.14 -25.25
N GLY A 211 8.94 -7.01 -23.98
CA GLY A 211 10.17 -7.56 -23.42
C GLY A 211 10.09 -9.06 -23.23
N LYS A 212 11.18 -9.64 -22.72
CA LYS A 212 11.27 -11.04 -22.33
C LYS A 212 11.61 -11.12 -20.85
N LEU A 213 10.97 -12.03 -20.14
CA LEU A 213 11.33 -12.34 -18.77
C LEU A 213 12.71 -13.03 -18.75
N PRO A 214 13.50 -12.83 -17.68
CA PRO A 214 14.75 -13.57 -17.50
C PRO A 214 14.46 -15.08 -17.38
N GLU A 215 15.31 -15.91 -17.99
CA GLU A 215 15.16 -17.37 -17.96
C GLU A 215 15.79 -17.98 -16.70
N GLU A 216 16.76 -17.29 -16.10
CA GLU A 216 17.56 -17.78 -14.98
C GLU A 216 16.92 -17.52 -13.61
N VAL A 217 15.84 -16.72 -13.56
CA VAL A 217 15.17 -16.32 -12.33
C VAL A 217 13.70 -16.71 -12.44
N ALA A 218 13.23 -17.49 -11.46
CA ALA A 218 11.81 -17.79 -11.34
C ALA A 218 11.03 -16.49 -11.06
N ILE A 219 10.00 -16.24 -11.86
CA ILE A 219 9.09 -15.10 -11.69
C ILE A 219 7.79 -15.64 -11.09
N ASP A 220 7.43 -15.13 -9.92
CA ASP A 220 6.25 -15.59 -9.18
C ASP A 220 4.94 -14.98 -9.69
N GLY A 221 5.01 -13.84 -10.40
CA GLY A 221 3.85 -13.16 -10.97
C GLY A 221 3.53 -13.59 -12.41
N VAL A 222 2.38 -13.14 -12.91
CA VAL A 222 1.91 -13.39 -14.29
C VAL A 222 1.52 -12.09 -15.00
N ASP A 223 1.43 -12.11 -16.34
CA ASP A 223 0.85 -11.00 -17.10
C ASP A 223 -0.68 -10.96 -16.88
N LEU A 224 -1.19 -9.88 -16.31
CA LEU A 224 -2.61 -9.72 -16.01
C LEU A 224 -3.45 -9.37 -17.24
N VAL A 225 -2.87 -8.78 -18.30
CA VAL A 225 -3.66 -8.25 -19.42
C VAL A 225 -4.55 -9.32 -20.08
N PRO A 226 -4.08 -10.55 -20.35
CA PRO A 226 -4.92 -11.62 -20.90
C PRO A 226 -6.11 -11.99 -20.01
N HIS A 227 -5.92 -12.01 -18.69
CA HIS A 227 -6.99 -12.30 -17.72
C HIS A 227 -8.02 -11.16 -17.67
N LEU A 228 -7.54 -9.92 -17.70
CA LEU A 228 -8.40 -8.73 -17.59
C LEU A 228 -9.22 -8.45 -18.86
N ASN A 229 -8.72 -8.86 -20.03
CA ASN A 229 -9.44 -8.69 -21.30
C ASN A 229 -10.22 -9.94 -21.74
N GLY A 230 -10.18 -11.00 -20.94
CA GLY A 230 -10.92 -12.25 -21.17
C GLY A 230 -10.33 -13.15 -22.26
N SER A 231 -9.12 -12.88 -22.76
CA SER A 231 -8.41 -13.81 -23.66
C SER A 231 -7.83 -15.02 -22.93
N ASP A 232 -7.65 -14.93 -21.62
CA ASP A 232 -7.41 -16.06 -20.73
C ASP A 232 -8.48 -16.11 -19.63
N SER A 233 -9.23 -17.19 -19.55
CA SER A 233 -10.25 -17.42 -18.52
C SER A 233 -9.70 -18.12 -17.27
N GLY A 234 -8.41 -18.40 -17.22
CA GLY A 234 -7.72 -18.97 -16.07
C GLY A 234 -7.64 -17.99 -14.89
N ILE A 235 -7.41 -18.56 -13.70
CA ILE A 235 -7.16 -17.81 -12.47
C ILE A 235 -5.64 -17.61 -12.34
N PRO A 236 -5.14 -16.36 -12.23
CA PRO A 236 -3.72 -16.05 -12.08
C PRO A 236 -3.06 -16.84 -10.95
N HIS A 237 -3.71 -16.85 -9.77
CA HIS A 237 -3.17 -17.44 -8.55
C HIS A 237 -4.22 -18.24 -7.79
N ASN A 238 -4.08 -19.57 -7.79
CA ASN A 238 -4.83 -20.40 -6.84
C ASN A 238 -4.20 -20.39 -5.43
N LYS A 239 -2.93 -19.98 -5.32
CA LYS A 239 -2.20 -19.91 -4.05
C LYS A 239 -1.43 -18.60 -3.93
N LEU A 240 -1.49 -17.98 -2.76
CA LEU A 240 -0.71 -16.79 -2.41
C LEU A 240 -0.09 -16.99 -1.02
N PHE A 241 1.12 -16.48 -0.82
CA PHE A 241 1.88 -16.67 0.42
C PHE A 241 2.48 -15.35 0.91
N TRP A 242 2.50 -15.17 2.23
CA TRP A 242 3.10 -14.03 2.91
C TRP A 242 3.96 -14.52 4.07
N ARG A 243 5.12 -13.89 4.29
CA ARG A 243 6.02 -14.22 5.41
C ARG A 243 6.71 -12.97 5.94
N SER A 244 6.71 -12.78 7.26
CA SER A 244 7.57 -11.85 7.99
C SER A 244 8.10 -12.54 9.24
N GLY A 245 9.37 -12.95 9.20
CA GLY A 245 9.97 -13.77 10.26
C GLY A 245 9.17 -15.06 10.52
N SER A 246 8.75 -15.27 11.77
CA SER A 246 7.94 -16.41 12.19
C SER A 246 6.44 -16.27 11.87
N ILE A 247 6.00 -15.10 11.43
CA ILE A 247 4.61 -14.80 11.10
C ILE A 247 4.40 -15.05 9.62
N TRP A 248 3.32 -15.73 9.26
CA TRP A 248 3.00 -16.00 7.87
C TRP A 248 1.50 -16.17 7.63
N ALA A 249 1.13 -16.03 6.36
CA ALA A 249 -0.19 -16.40 5.87
C ALA A 249 -0.10 -17.11 4.53
N ALA A 250 -1.11 -17.90 4.24
CA ALA A 250 -1.27 -18.60 2.97
C ALA A 250 -2.75 -18.59 2.58
N ARG A 251 -3.04 -18.24 1.33
CA ARG A 251 -4.35 -18.39 0.70
C ARG A 251 -4.28 -19.54 -0.29
N GLU A 252 -5.25 -20.45 -0.25
CA GLU A 252 -5.43 -21.53 -1.23
C GLU A 252 -6.93 -21.60 -1.62
N GLY A 253 -7.26 -21.09 -2.81
CA GLY A 253 -8.64 -20.79 -3.21
C GLY A 253 -9.29 -19.78 -2.26
N ASP A 254 -10.46 -20.13 -1.71
CA ASP A 254 -11.17 -19.28 -0.73
C ASP A 254 -10.63 -19.41 0.69
N TRP A 255 -9.80 -20.40 0.97
CA TRP A 255 -9.29 -20.63 2.31
C TRP A 255 -8.06 -19.80 2.58
N LYS A 256 -8.05 -19.10 3.73
CA LYS A 256 -6.88 -18.36 4.19
C LYS A 256 -6.47 -18.82 5.59
N LEU A 257 -5.21 -19.25 5.71
CA LEU A 257 -4.57 -19.66 6.95
C LEU A 257 -3.54 -18.61 7.37
N ILE A 258 -3.58 -18.20 8.62
CA ILE A 258 -2.62 -17.28 9.25
C ILE A 258 -1.99 -17.98 10.44
N TYR A 259 -0.68 -17.83 10.62
CA TYR A 259 0.03 -18.26 11.81
C TYR A 259 0.82 -17.10 12.43
N ALA A 260 0.51 -16.80 13.69
CA ALA A 260 1.19 -15.78 14.50
C ALA A 260 0.97 -16.07 15.99
N GLY A 261 1.91 -15.66 16.86
CA GLY A 261 1.76 -15.85 18.31
C GLY A 261 1.48 -17.31 18.73
N SER A 262 2.06 -18.28 18.01
CA SER A 262 1.83 -19.71 18.21
C SER A 262 0.37 -20.17 18.02
N ARG A 263 -0.43 -19.42 17.26
CA ARG A 263 -1.83 -19.73 16.97
C ARG A 263 -2.10 -19.74 15.48
N TYR A 264 -3.02 -20.62 15.07
CA TYR A 264 -3.58 -20.65 13.73
C TYR A 264 -4.95 -19.95 13.69
N TRP A 265 -5.17 -19.18 12.63
CA TRP A 265 -6.48 -18.70 12.23
C TRP A 265 -6.78 -19.16 10.81
N LEU A 266 -7.92 -19.81 10.63
CA LEU A 266 -8.38 -20.28 9.33
C LEU A 266 -9.73 -19.64 9.00
N TYR A 267 -9.86 -19.09 7.80
CA TYR A 267 -11.08 -18.45 7.31
C TYR A 267 -11.45 -18.95 5.93
N ASP A 268 -12.76 -19.00 5.65
CA ASP A 268 -13.33 -19.17 4.32
C ASP A 268 -13.74 -17.79 3.81
N LEU A 269 -12.90 -17.17 2.97
CA LEU A 269 -13.07 -15.79 2.50
C LEU A 269 -14.29 -15.62 1.59
N SER A 270 -14.80 -16.70 0.99
CA SER A 270 -16.04 -16.65 0.21
C SER A 270 -17.27 -16.34 1.06
N LYS A 271 -17.20 -16.63 2.37
CA LYS A 271 -18.29 -16.43 3.34
C LYS A 271 -17.98 -15.35 4.37
N ASP A 272 -16.71 -15.14 4.66
CA ASP A 272 -16.25 -14.27 5.75
C ASP A 272 -15.01 -13.48 5.35
N ILE A 273 -15.21 -12.49 4.49
CA ILE A 273 -14.13 -11.57 4.07
C ILE A 273 -13.58 -10.73 5.22
N GLY A 274 -14.36 -10.57 6.29
CA GLY A 274 -13.95 -9.87 7.50
C GLY A 274 -13.20 -10.75 8.50
N GLU A 275 -12.89 -12.01 8.16
CA GLU A 275 -12.08 -12.93 8.97
C GLU A 275 -12.51 -12.95 10.45
N LYS A 276 -13.82 -13.06 10.71
CA LYS A 276 -14.43 -12.98 12.04
C LYS A 276 -14.52 -14.33 12.72
N LEU A 277 -14.84 -15.39 11.98
CA LEU A 277 -15.05 -16.73 12.51
C LEU A 277 -13.83 -17.62 12.25
N ASN A 278 -13.01 -17.82 13.27
CA ASN A 278 -11.86 -18.73 13.16
C ASN A 278 -12.30 -20.20 13.11
N LEU A 279 -12.03 -20.87 11.98
CA LEU A 279 -12.39 -22.25 11.69
C LEU A 279 -11.27 -23.26 11.94
N ALA A 280 -10.10 -22.82 12.43
CA ALA A 280 -8.92 -23.70 12.55
C ALA A 280 -9.14 -24.89 13.48
N GLY A 281 -9.98 -24.74 14.51
CA GLY A 281 -10.30 -25.81 15.45
C GLY A 281 -11.21 -26.89 14.87
N SER A 282 -12.11 -26.53 13.93
CA SER A 282 -13.11 -27.42 13.34
C SER A 282 -12.69 -28.02 12.00
N HIS A 283 -11.71 -27.43 11.30
CA HIS A 283 -11.24 -27.86 9.98
C HIS A 283 -9.73 -28.13 10.00
N LYS A 284 -9.29 -29.05 10.85
CA LYS A 284 -7.85 -29.35 11.07
C LYS A 284 -7.17 -29.89 9.81
N GLU A 285 -7.90 -30.63 9.00
CA GLU A 285 -7.48 -31.13 7.70
C GLU A 285 -7.16 -30.00 6.72
N VAL A 286 -7.95 -28.92 6.71
CA VAL A 286 -7.68 -27.74 5.89
C VAL A 286 -6.44 -27.00 6.39
N VAL A 287 -6.29 -26.84 7.71
CA VAL A 287 -5.08 -26.26 8.33
C VAL A 287 -3.84 -27.04 7.90
N GLN A 288 -3.86 -28.38 8.04
CA GLN A 288 -2.72 -29.24 7.67
C GLN A 288 -2.38 -29.14 6.19
N ARG A 289 -3.39 -29.16 5.30
CA ARG A 289 -3.19 -29.01 3.85
C ARG A 289 -2.52 -27.69 3.48
N ILE A 290 -3.07 -26.57 3.96
CA ILE A 290 -2.56 -25.24 3.60
C ILE A 290 -1.19 -25.01 4.24
N LYS A 291 -0.97 -25.49 5.47
CA LYS A 291 0.35 -25.46 6.10
C LYS A 291 1.37 -26.25 5.27
N ALA A 292 1.03 -27.44 4.78
CA ALA A 292 1.93 -28.21 3.93
C ALA A 292 2.26 -27.47 2.61
N SER A 293 1.28 -26.79 2.00
CA SER A 293 1.51 -25.91 0.85
C SER A 293 2.49 -24.78 1.19
N TYR A 294 2.30 -24.10 2.32
CA TYR A 294 3.20 -23.05 2.81
C TYR A 294 4.60 -23.57 3.10
N ASP A 295 4.73 -24.68 3.84
CA ASP A 295 6.02 -25.25 4.21
C ASP A 295 6.82 -25.59 2.94
N LYS A 296 6.16 -26.18 1.93
CA LYS A 296 6.78 -26.47 0.63
C LYS A 296 7.27 -25.21 -0.06
N TRP A 297 6.43 -24.17 -0.17
CA TRP A 297 6.83 -22.88 -0.73
C TRP A 297 7.99 -22.25 0.06
N ASN A 298 7.97 -22.35 1.38
CA ASN A 298 8.96 -21.73 2.24
C ASN A 298 10.36 -22.37 2.10
N THR A 299 10.45 -23.62 1.63
CA THR A 299 11.76 -24.27 1.40
C THR A 299 12.63 -23.58 0.35
N THR A 300 12.04 -22.78 -0.54
CA THR A 300 12.78 -22.05 -1.59
C THR A 300 13.17 -20.64 -1.17
N ASN A 301 12.72 -20.17 0.00
CA ASN A 301 13.03 -18.83 0.48
C ASN A 301 14.38 -18.81 1.21
N VAL A 302 15.14 -17.72 1.01
CA VAL A 302 16.34 -17.44 1.80
C VAL A 302 15.97 -16.92 3.18
N GLU A 303 16.89 -17.03 4.13
CA GLU A 303 16.77 -16.35 5.43
C GLU A 303 16.84 -14.83 5.25
N PRO A 304 16.21 -14.03 6.13
CA PRO A 304 16.31 -12.58 6.09
C PRO A 304 17.77 -12.11 6.07
N LEU A 305 18.11 -11.27 5.10
CA LEU A 305 19.47 -10.75 4.93
C LEU A 305 19.84 -9.67 5.97
N TRP A 306 18.84 -9.18 6.73
CA TRP A 306 18.99 -8.23 7.82
C TRP A 306 18.00 -8.56 8.94
N PRO A 307 18.30 -8.20 10.19
CA PRO A 307 17.35 -8.31 11.29
C PRO A 307 16.16 -7.38 11.08
N SER A 308 15.03 -7.70 11.70
CA SER A 308 13.89 -6.78 11.79
C SER A 308 14.33 -5.44 12.41
N TYR A 309 13.88 -4.34 11.80
CA TYR A 309 14.17 -2.98 12.26
C TYR A 309 13.38 -2.62 13.52
N GLY A 310 12.27 -3.29 13.77
CA GLY A 310 11.49 -3.09 14.98
C GLY A 310 10.28 -3.99 15.09
N GLU A 311 9.69 -3.95 16.27
CA GLU A 311 8.49 -4.70 16.61
C GLU A 311 7.35 -3.72 16.90
N LYS A 312 6.13 -4.06 16.46
CA LYS A 312 4.90 -3.43 16.92
C LYS A 312 4.09 -4.41 17.74
N SER A 313 3.69 -3.96 18.92
CA SER A 313 2.96 -4.73 19.93
C SER A 313 1.99 -3.83 20.72
N GLY A 314 1.19 -4.43 21.60
CA GLY A 314 0.16 -3.77 22.42
C GLY A 314 -1.26 -3.95 21.89
N ASP A 315 -2.27 -3.50 22.65
CA ASP A 315 -3.69 -3.82 22.45
C ASP A 315 -4.23 -3.62 21.02
N SER A 316 -3.74 -2.61 20.30
CA SER A 316 -4.12 -2.35 18.90
C SER A 316 -3.62 -3.40 17.89
N TYR A 317 -2.70 -4.27 18.31
CA TYR A 317 -2.09 -5.35 17.54
C TYR A 317 -2.37 -6.74 18.12
N ASP A 318 -3.06 -6.81 19.27
CA ASP A 318 -3.58 -8.03 19.85
C ASP A 318 -4.76 -8.55 19.03
N ILE A 319 -4.79 -9.87 18.79
CA ILE A 319 -5.80 -10.52 17.96
C ILE A 319 -6.44 -11.66 18.75
N ASP A 320 -7.74 -11.57 19.01
CA ASP A 320 -8.50 -12.58 19.78
C ASP A 320 -7.87 -12.90 21.15
N GLY A 321 -7.36 -11.86 21.83
CA GLY A 321 -6.66 -11.95 23.11
C GLY A 321 -5.26 -12.57 23.01
N VAL A 322 -4.72 -12.73 21.81
CA VAL A 322 -3.34 -13.19 21.58
C VAL A 322 -2.46 -11.98 21.33
N PRO A 323 -1.49 -11.68 22.21
CA PRO A 323 -0.49 -10.67 21.93
C PRO A 323 0.44 -11.15 20.82
N ILE A 324 0.60 -10.31 19.80
CA ILE A 324 1.44 -10.61 18.64
C ILE A 324 2.49 -9.51 18.48
N ASN A 325 3.74 -9.96 18.41
CA ASN A 325 4.89 -9.14 18.11
C ASN A 325 5.05 -9.08 16.58
N TRP A 326 4.44 -8.08 15.95
CA TRP A 326 4.53 -7.92 14.50
C TRP A 326 5.90 -7.32 14.13
N ASN A 327 6.81 -8.20 13.71
CA ASN A 327 8.16 -7.85 13.29
C ASN A 327 8.15 -7.32 11.83
N PHE A 328 8.94 -6.28 11.58
CA PHE A 328 9.15 -5.68 10.26
C PHE A 328 10.58 -5.18 10.05
#